data_AF-A0A5C7MDA7-F1
#
_entry.id   AF-A0A5C7MDA7-F1
#
_cell.length_a   1.000
_cell.length_b   1.000
_cell.length_c   1.000
_cell.angle_alpha   90.00
_cell.angle_beta   90.00
_cell.angle_gamma   90.00
#
_symmetry.space_group_name_H-M   'P 1'
#
loop_
_entity.id
_entity.type
_entity.pdbx_description
1 polymer ?
#
loop_
_entity_poly.entity_id
_entity_poly.type
_entity_poly.pdbx_seq_one_letter_code
_entity_poly.pdbx_strand_id
1 'polypeptide(L)'
;MPEAMTFSAPHALFAADLLTECASTFLHMTQGLDVELELAASPAASERRVATALHAQRDRDTLVGAAAYAAWIGDHIRRQAARLRVADVEAAARYCDPGTDEMALRQREIAEARAADSFASLHLAPTPPPRPGELQGELRPGMLAQLERAREWCDQALWAASESNTTAMEAVCSHIRVLLLWVSGQCSAP
;
A
#
# COMPACT_ATOMS: atom_id res chain seq x y z
N MET A 1 24.64 8.19 20.87
CA MET A 1 23.36 8.48 21.55
C MET A 1 22.27 7.83 20.72
N PRO A 2 21.27 7.15 21.31
CA PRO A 2 20.15 6.64 20.51
C PRO A 2 19.47 7.83 19.81
N GLU A 3 19.21 7.69 18.51
CA GLU A 3 18.44 8.67 17.74
C GLU A 3 17.08 8.86 18.42
N ALA A 4 16.64 10.11 18.54
CA ALA A 4 15.30 10.37 19.08
C ALA A 4 14.26 9.74 18.15
N MET A 5 13.27 9.06 18.72
CA MET A 5 12.18 8.49 17.93
C MET A 5 11.37 9.63 17.32
N THR A 6 11.24 9.65 16.00
CA THR A 6 10.53 10.63 15.20
C THR A 6 9.44 9.94 14.38
N PHE A 7 8.28 10.60 14.31
CA PHE A 7 7.21 10.23 13.41
C PHE A 7 6.71 11.47 12.69
N SER A 8 6.66 11.39 11.36
CA SER A 8 6.16 12.45 10.51
C SER A 8 4.83 12.03 9.89
N ALA A 9 3.73 12.39 10.56
CA ALA A 9 2.37 12.15 10.06
C ALA A 9 2.14 12.57 8.59
N PRO A 10 2.54 13.77 8.13
CA PRO A 10 2.30 14.15 6.73
C PRO A 10 3.04 13.25 5.73
N HIS A 11 4.31 12.91 5.99
CA HIS A 11 5.07 12.02 5.09
C HIS A 11 4.56 10.58 5.14
N ALA A 12 4.17 10.09 6.32
CA ALA A 12 3.57 8.77 6.46
C ALA A 12 2.26 8.65 5.66
N LEU A 13 1.35 9.62 5.79
CA LEU A 13 0.10 9.61 5.04
C LEU A 13 0.33 9.77 3.53
N PHE A 14 1.27 10.62 3.12
CA PHE A 14 1.68 10.73 1.72
C PHE A 14 2.20 9.39 1.15
N ALA A 15 3.04 8.67 1.90
CA ALA A 15 3.50 7.34 1.51
C ALA A 15 2.34 6.34 1.37
N ALA A 16 1.36 6.39 2.28
CA ALA A 16 0.18 5.53 2.23
C ALA A 16 -0.68 5.81 0.99
N ASP A 17 -0.81 7.07 0.59
CA ASP A 17 -1.58 7.46 -0.59
C ASP A 17 -0.88 7.04 -1.89
N LEU A 18 0.45 7.18 -1.97
CA LEU A 18 1.24 6.63 -3.08
C LEU A 18 1.07 5.10 -3.22
N LEU A 19 1.01 4.36 -2.10
CA LEU A 19 0.77 2.92 -2.12
C LEU A 19 -0.66 2.56 -2.57
N THR A 20 -1.64 3.42 -2.27
CA THR A 20 -2.99 3.30 -2.82
C THR A 20 -3.01 3.53 -4.33
N GLU A 21 -2.24 4.49 -4.85
CA GLU A 21 -2.07 4.70 -6.29
C GLU A 21 -1.39 3.51 -6.98
N CYS A 22 -0.35 2.92 -6.36
CA CYS A 22 0.26 1.67 -6.82
C CYS A 22 -0.78 0.54 -6.90
N ALA A 23 -1.53 0.31 -5.82
CA ALA A 23 -2.54 -0.74 -5.78
C ALA A 23 -3.60 -0.56 -6.87
N SER A 24 -4.09 0.67 -7.05
CA SER A 24 -5.09 1.01 -8.06
C SER A 24 -4.54 0.80 -9.48
N THR A 25 -3.27 1.13 -9.71
CA THR A 25 -2.61 0.93 -11.01
C THR A 25 -2.43 -0.55 -11.33
N PHE A 26 -2.04 -1.38 -10.35
CA PHE A 26 -1.96 -2.83 -10.55
C PHE A 26 -3.33 -3.43 -10.89
N LEU A 27 -4.40 -3.01 -10.21
CA LEU A 27 -5.76 -3.44 -10.54
C LEU A 27 -6.25 -2.90 -11.89
N HIS A 28 -5.85 -1.71 -12.29
CA HIS A 28 -6.22 -1.21 -13.61
C HIS A 28 -5.57 -2.02 -14.74
N MET A 29 -4.32 -2.48 -14.55
CA MET A 29 -3.66 -3.38 -15.49
C MET A 29 -4.39 -4.71 -15.67
N THR A 30 -5.07 -5.22 -14.63
CA THR A 30 -5.83 -6.48 -14.75
C THR A 30 -6.99 -6.37 -15.74
N GLN A 31 -7.58 -5.18 -15.90
CA GLN A 31 -8.69 -4.95 -16.83
C GLN A 31 -8.28 -5.23 -18.28
N GLY A 32 -7.03 -4.91 -18.65
CA GLY A 32 -6.49 -5.24 -19.96
C GLY A 32 -6.32 -6.74 -20.18
N LEU A 33 -6.00 -7.48 -19.12
CA LEU A 33 -5.86 -8.93 -19.15
C LEU A 33 -7.23 -9.64 -19.14
N ASP A 34 -8.22 -9.08 -18.45
CA ASP A 34 -9.60 -9.58 -18.43
C ASP A 34 -10.19 -9.66 -19.84
N VAL A 35 -9.94 -8.65 -20.68
CA VAL A 35 -10.37 -8.65 -22.09
C VAL A 35 -9.72 -9.80 -22.88
N GLU A 36 -8.43 -10.07 -22.67
CA GLU A 36 -7.73 -11.18 -23.36
C GLU A 36 -8.28 -12.54 -22.93
N LEU A 37 -8.62 -12.69 -21.64
CA LEU A 37 -9.24 -13.90 -21.10
C LEU A 37 -10.64 -14.13 -21.69
N GLU A 38 -11.46 -13.07 -21.78
CA GLU A 38 -12.78 -13.12 -22.40
C GLU A 38 -12.70 -13.51 -23.89
N LEU A 39 -11.76 -12.94 -24.63
CA LEU A 39 -11.54 -13.27 -26.05
C LEU A 39 -11.08 -14.71 -26.26
N ALA A 40 -10.37 -15.30 -25.29
CA ALA A 40 -9.92 -16.68 -25.33
C ALA A 40 -10.97 -17.69 -24.88
N ALA A 41 -11.97 -17.26 -24.10
CA ALA A 41 -13.11 -18.09 -23.71
C ALA A 41 -14.07 -18.39 -24.88
N SER A 42 -13.92 -17.70 -26.02
CA SER A 42 -14.69 -17.96 -27.22
C SER A 42 -14.42 -19.35 -27.80
N PRO A 43 -15.44 -20.12 -28.21
CA PRO A 43 -15.26 -21.40 -28.91
C PRO A 43 -14.50 -21.29 -30.23
N ALA A 44 -14.42 -20.08 -30.80
CA ALA A 44 -13.68 -19.78 -32.03
C ALA A 44 -12.23 -19.32 -31.78
N ALA A 45 -11.77 -19.32 -30.53
CA ALA A 45 -10.40 -18.94 -30.19
C ALA A 45 -9.38 -19.94 -30.77
N SER A 46 -8.29 -19.42 -31.33
CA SER A 46 -7.18 -20.25 -31.79
C SER A 46 -6.41 -20.83 -30.60
N GLU A 47 -5.74 -21.99 -30.78
CA GLU A 47 -4.86 -22.58 -29.75
C GLU A 47 -3.83 -21.59 -29.23
N ARG A 48 -3.28 -20.75 -30.12
CA ARG A 48 -2.36 -19.67 -29.75
C ARG A 48 -2.99 -18.69 -28.76
N ARG A 49 -4.25 -18.31 -28.97
CA ARG A 49 -4.98 -17.39 -28.08
C ARG A 49 -5.25 -18.03 -26.72
N VAL A 50 -5.58 -19.32 -26.69
CA VAL A 50 -5.75 -20.08 -25.44
C VAL A 50 -4.44 -20.15 -24.64
N ALA A 51 -3.31 -20.39 -25.31
CA ALA A 51 -1.99 -20.39 -24.66
C ALA A 51 -1.63 -19.01 -24.08
N THR A 52 -1.87 -17.93 -24.83
CA THR A 52 -1.66 -16.54 -24.34
C THR A 52 -2.54 -16.23 -23.14
N ALA A 53 -3.78 -16.72 -23.11
CA ALA A 53 -4.70 -16.52 -21.99
C ALA A 53 -4.23 -17.19 -20.69
N LEU A 54 -3.53 -18.32 -20.76
CA LEU A 54 -2.94 -18.94 -19.56
C LEU A 54 -1.88 -18.05 -18.91
N HIS A 55 -1.07 -17.36 -19.71
CA HIS A 55 -0.11 -16.36 -19.20
C HIS A 55 -0.85 -15.14 -18.64
N ALA A 56 -1.85 -14.63 -19.37
CA ALA A 56 -2.66 -13.50 -18.91
C ALA A 56 -3.38 -13.78 -17.57
N GLN A 57 -3.88 -15.00 -17.36
CA GLN A 57 -4.51 -15.40 -16.09
C GLN A 57 -3.51 -15.34 -14.93
N ARG A 58 -2.30 -15.87 -15.11
CA ARG A 58 -1.26 -15.86 -14.08
C ARG A 58 -0.77 -14.44 -13.77
N ASP A 59 -0.58 -13.62 -14.80
CA ASP A 59 -0.16 -12.23 -14.64
C ASP A 59 -1.23 -11.41 -13.93
N ARG A 60 -2.50 -11.65 -14.25
CA ARG A 60 -3.65 -11.06 -13.57
C ARG A 60 -3.63 -11.38 -12.08
N ASP A 61 -3.50 -12.66 -11.73
CA ASP A 61 -3.49 -13.08 -10.32
C ASP A 61 -2.27 -12.52 -9.57
N THR A 62 -1.11 -12.43 -10.23
CA THR A 62 0.09 -11.76 -9.70
C THR A 62 -0.14 -10.27 -9.45
N LEU A 63 -0.77 -9.56 -10.39
CA LEU A 63 -1.10 -8.13 -10.25
C LEU A 63 -2.11 -7.88 -9.14
N VAL A 64 -3.12 -8.74 -8.99
CA VAL A 64 -4.07 -8.69 -7.85
C VAL A 64 -3.32 -8.89 -6.53
N GLY A 65 -2.40 -9.85 -6.48
CA GLY A 65 -1.54 -10.08 -5.31
C GLY A 65 -0.67 -8.87 -4.98
N ALA A 66 -0.07 -8.23 -5.98
CA ALA A 66 0.71 -7.01 -5.82
C ALA A 66 -0.13 -5.82 -5.33
N ALA A 67 -1.36 -5.68 -5.84
CA ALA A 67 -2.30 -4.67 -5.38
C ALA A 67 -2.65 -4.87 -3.90
N ALA A 68 -2.98 -6.09 -3.51
CA ALA A 68 -3.26 -6.44 -2.12
C ALA A 68 -2.04 -6.18 -1.21
N TYR A 69 -0.84 -6.49 -1.69
CA TYR A 69 0.40 -6.23 -0.97
C TYR A 69 0.62 -4.74 -0.74
N ALA A 70 0.49 -3.91 -1.78
CA ALA A 70 0.63 -2.46 -1.69
C ALA A 70 -0.41 -1.84 -0.74
N ALA A 71 -1.68 -2.24 -0.88
CA ALA A 71 -2.76 -1.80 0.00
C ALA A 71 -2.48 -2.16 1.47
N TRP A 72 -2.04 -3.39 1.73
CA TRP A 72 -1.69 -3.84 3.07
C TRP A 72 -0.62 -2.97 3.72
N ILE A 73 0.41 -2.56 2.98
CA ILE A 73 1.44 -1.64 3.48
C ILE A 73 0.83 -0.28 3.83
N GLY A 74 0.03 0.29 2.92
CA GLY A 74 -0.62 1.58 3.13
C GLY A 74 -1.53 1.60 4.37
N ASP A 75 -2.30 0.53 4.58
CA ASP A 75 -3.17 0.40 5.74
C ASP A 75 -2.39 0.29 7.06
N HIS A 76 -1.22 -0.38 7.05
CA HIS A 76 -0.34 -0.43 8.22
C HIS A 76 0.23 0.94 8.57
N ILE A 77 0.56 1.76 7.57
CA ILE A 77 0.99 3.15 7.79
C ILE A 77 -0.15 3.97 8.39
N ARG A 78 -1.35 3.88 7.83
CA ARG A 78 -2.54 4.60 8.33
C ARG A 78 -2.88 4.22 9.76
N ARG A 79 -2.79 2.93 10.11
CA ARG A 79 -2.96 2.48 11.50
C ARG A 79 -1.90 3.04 12.42
N GLN A 80 -0.63 3.05 12.00
CA GLN A 80 0.43 3.63 12.82
C GLN A 80 0.22 5.13 13.05
N ALA A 81 -0.20 5.87 12.03
CA ALA A 81 -0.57 7.28 12.15
C ALA A 81 -1.74 7.50 13.12
N ALA A 82 -2.80 6.68 13.03
CA ALA A 82 -3.95 6.76 13.92
C ALA A 82 -3.58 6.48 15.39
N ARG A 83 -2.75 5.45 15.63
CA ARG A 83 -2.25 5.11 16.98
C ARG A 83 -1.44 6.23 17.61
N LEU A 84 -0.52 6.82 16.85
CA LEU A 84 0.30 7.92 17.35
C LEU A 84 -0.56 9.15 17.59
N ARG A 85 -1.56 9.41 16.75
CA ARG A 85 -2.52 10.48 16.98
C ARG A 85 -3.26 10.31 18.31
N VAL A 86 -3.69 9.10 18.66
CA VAL A 86 -4.30 8.80 19.97
C VAL A 86 -3.32 9.12 21.11
N ALA A 87 -2.08 8.65 21.01
CA ALA A 87 -1.07 8.91 22.02
C ALA A 87 -0.79 10.41 22.21
N ASP A 88 -0.73 11.17 21.12
CA ASP A 88 -0.48 12.61 21.14
C ASP A 88 -1.63 13.39 21.80
N VAL A 89 -2.89 13.10 21.45
CA VAL A 89 -4.05 13.78 22.08
C VAL A 89 -4.20 13.41 23.55
N GLU A 90 -3.93 12.15 23.91
CA GLU A 90 -3.96 11.70 25.30
C GLU A 90 -2.83 12.33 26.12
N ALA A 91 -1.64 12.49 25.54
CA ALA A 91 -0.53 13.18 26.19
C ALA A 91 -0.83 14.66 26.39
N ALA A 92 -1.37 15.34 25.37
CA ALA A 92 -1.76 16.74 25.45
C ALA A 92 -2.83 16.98 26.53
N ALA A 93 -3.82 16.09 26.65
CA ALA A 93 -4.89 16.20 27.64
C ALA A 93 -4.39 16.16 29.10
N ARG A 94 -3.21 15.59 29.38
CA ARG A 94 -2.61 15.55 30.73
C ARG A 94 -2.22 16.93 31.25
N TYR A 95 -2.13 17.93 30.37
CA TYR A 95 -1.78 19.30 30.70
C TYR A 95 -3.00 20.22 30.84
N CYS A 96 -4.22 19.70 30.64
CA CYS A 96 -5.45 20.47 30.79
C CYS A 96 -6.02 20.31 32.20
N ASP A 97 -6.53 21.41 32.77
CA ASP A 97 -7.17 21.38 34.08
C ASP A 97 -8.52 20.65 34.04
N PRO A 98 -8.82 19.78 35.02
CA PRO A 98 -10.11 19.09 35.08
C PRO A 98 -11.31 20.04 35.15
N GLY A 99 -12.40 19.68 34.46
CA GLY A 99 -13.67 20.42 34.53
C GLY A 99 -13.72 21.71 33.69
N THR A 100 -12.70 21.98 32.89
CA THR A 100 -12.66 23.11 31.95
C THR A 100 -13.26 22.74 30.59
N ASP A 101 -13.71 23.75 29.83
CA ASP A 101 -14.13 23.58 28.43
C ASP A 101 -12.99 23.03 27.55
N GLU A 102 -11.74 23.39 27.87
CA GLU A 102 -10.56 22.87 27.21
C GLU A 102 -10.41 21.35 27.41
N MET A 103 -10.61 20.86 28.64
CA MET A 103 -10.64 19.42 28.92
C MET A 103 -11.79 18.73 28.16
N ALA A 104 -12.97 19.34 28.08
CA ALA A 104 -14.09 18.78 27.32
C ALA A 104 -13.76 18.67 25.81
N LEU A 105 -13.09 19.69 25.24
CA LEU A 105 -12.60 19.65 23.85
C LEU A 105 -11.58 18.52 23.65
N ARG A 106 -10.61 18.37 24.57
CA ARG A 106 -9.62 17.28 24.49
C ARG A 106 -10.24 15.89 24.60
N GLN A 107 -11.23 15.71 25.47
CA GLN A 107 -11.95 14.44 25.59
C GLN A 107 -12.66 14.05 24.29
N ARG A 108 -13.24 15.04 23.58
CA ARG A 108 -13.82 14.83 22.26
C ARG A 108 -12.75 14.44 21.23
N GLU A 109 -11.62 15.15 21.20
CA GLU A 109 -10.51 14.82 20.29
C GLU A 109 -9.96 13.40 20.54
N ILE A 110 -9.87 12.97 21.81
CA ILE A 110 -9.48 11.60 22.17
C ILE A 110 -10.51 10.59 21.64
N ALA A 111 -11.80 10.86 21.82
CA ALA A 111 -12.86 9.97 21.33
C ALA A 111 -12.81 9.83 19.80
N GLU A 112 -12.64 10.94 19.08
CA GLU A 112 -12.49 10.97 17.62
C GLU A 112 -11.23 10.21 17.17
N ALA A 113 -10.10 10.42 17.84
CA ALA A 113 -8.85 9.71 17.53
C ALA A 113 -8.96 8.19 17.77
N ARG A 114 -9.59 7.77 18.88
CA ARG A 114 -9.82 6.35 19.18
C ARG A 114 -10.78 5.69 18.21
N ALA A 115 -11.81 6.41 17.77
CA ALA A 115 -12.72 5.92 16.73
C ALA A 115 -11.97 5.71 15.40
N ALA A 116 -11.07 6.63 15.02
CA ALA A 116 -10.24 6.49 13.83
C ALA A 116 -9.26 5.29 13.93
N ASP A 117 -8.58 5.09 15.06
CA ASP A 117 -7.70 3.92 15.27
C ASP A 117 -8.48 2.59 15.26
N SER A 118 -9.66 2.58 15.88
CA SER A 118 -10.56 1.42 15.82
C SER A 118 -10.93 1.10 14.39
N PHE A 119 -11.33 2.11 13.60
CA PHE A 119 -11.68 1.92 12.20
C PHE A 119 -10.49 1.40 11.37
N ALA A 120 -9.32 2.01 11.52
CA ALA A 120 -8.09 1.57 10.85
C ALA A 120 -7.66 0.14 11.25
N SER A 121 -8.10 -0.35 12.42
CA SER A 121 -7.80 -1.70 12.90
C SER A 121 -8.83 -2.76 12.48
N LEU A 122 -10.06 -2.38 12.12
CA LEU A 122 -11.19 -3.32 11.90
C LEU A 122 -10.94 -4.37 10.80
N HIS A 123 -10.12 -4.05 9.81
CA HIS A 123 -9.86 -4.94 8.67
C HIS A 123 -8.36 -5.15 8.39
N LEU A 124 -7.50 -4.77 9.34
CA LEU A 124 -6.08 -4.87 9.11
C LEU A 124 -5.59 -6.32 9.29
N ALA A 125 -5.26 -6.97 8.20
CA ALA A 125 -4.68 -8.31 8.23
C ALA A 125 -3.32 -8.28 8.94
N PRO A 126 -3.07 -9.14 9.96
CA PRO A 126 -1.83 -9.09 10.75
C PRO A 126 -0.61 -9.60 9.99
N THR A 127 -0.83 -10.42 8.97
CA THR A 127 0.21 -11.01 8.13
C THR A 127 0.16 -10.37 6.75
N PRO A 128 1.32 -10.01 6.17
CA PRO A 128 1.38 -9.50 4.81
C PRO A 128 0.88 -10.58 3.83
N PRO A 129 0.25 -10.18 2.72
CA PRO A 129 -0.01 -11.09 1.61
C PRO A 129 1.30 -11.73 1.10
N PRO A 130 1.23 -12.86 0.38
CA PRO A 130 2.40 -13.44 -0.28
C PRO A 130 3.09 -12.39 -1.16
N ARG A 131 4.42 -12.46 -1.24
CA ARG A 131 5.17 -11.60 -2.16
C ARG A 131 4.72 -11.88 -3.60
N PRO A 132 4.52 -10.85 -4.43
CA PRO A 132 4.14 -11.06 -5.82
C PRO A 132 5.19 -11.88 -6.58
N GLY A 133 4.72 -12.78 -7.45
CA GLY A 133 5.57 -13.58 -8.35
C GLY A 133 6.01 -12.78 -9.58
N GLU A 134 6.84 -13.38 -10.42
CA GLU A 134 7.23 -12.79 -11.70
C GLU A 134 6.06 -12.81 -12.71
N LEU A 135 5.94 -11.74 -13.49
CA LEU A 135 5.04 -11.70 -14.64
C LEU A 135 5.62 -12.58 -15.77
N GLN A 136 4.78 -13.41 -16.38
CA GLN A 136 5.16 -14.43 -17.34
C GLN A 136 4.83 -14.06 -18.79
N GLY A 137 3.88 -13.14 -19.00
CA GLY A 137 3.49 -12.67 -20.32
C GLY A 137 4.41 -11.58 -20.89
N GLU A 138 4.36 -11.40 -22.21
CA GLU A 138 4.99 -10.26 -22.88
C GLU A 138 4.33 -8.96 -22.40
N LEU A 139 5.08 -8.14 -21.66
CA LEU A 139 4.60 -6.88 -21.13
C LEU A 139 4.44 -5.87 -22.26
N ARG A 140 3.19 -5.49 -22.55
CA ARG A 140 2.90 -4.47 -23.57
C ARG A 140 3.50 -3.13 -23.13
N PRO A 141 3.90 -2.24 -24.07
CA PRO A 141 4.48 -0.93 -23.75
C PRO A 141 3.64 -0.10 -22.76
N GLY A 142 2.31 -0.17 -22.85
CA GLY A 142 1.41 0.50 -21.90
C GLY A 142 1.52 -0.03 -20.46
N MET A 143 1.69 -1.34 -20.29
CA MET A 143 1.90 -1.96 -18.97
C MET A 143 3.28 -1.62 -18.42
N LEU A 144 4.32 -1.61 -19.27
CA LEU A 144 5.67 -1.19 -18.87
C LEU A 144 5.67 0.24 -18.32
N ALA A 145 5.04 1.19 -19.02
CA ALA A 145 4.93 2.57 -18.56
C ALA A 145 4.16 2.70 -17.23
N GLN A 146 3.14 1.86 -17.01
CA GLN A 146 2.40 1.82 -15.75
C GLN A 146 3.24 1.22 -14.61
N LEU A 147 4.03 0.18 -14.90
CA LEU A 147 4.98 -0.41 -13.94
C LEU A 147 6.09 0.58 -13.59
N GLU A 148 6.64 1.30 -14.56
CA GLU A 148 7.64 2.36 -14.32
C GLU A 148 7.10 3.46 -13.42
N ARG A 149 5.85 3.90 -13.65
CA ARG A 149 5.19 4.87 -12.78
C ARG A 149 4.95 4.31 -11.37
N ALA A 150 4.51 3.07 -11.26
CA ALA A 150 4.34 2.41 -9.96
C ALA A 150 5.67 2.28 -9.21
N ARG A 151 6.79 2.06 -9.93
CA ARG A 151 8.14 2.05 -9.37
C ARG A 151 8.52 3.40 -8.78
N GLU A 152 8.25 4.49 -9.51
CA GLU A 152 8.51 5.86 -9.03
C GLU A 152 7.71 6.18 -7.76
N TRP A 153 6.44 5.78 -7.70
CA TRP A 153 5.64 5.93 -6.48
C TRP A 153 6.16 5.09 -5.32
N CYS A 154 6.61 3.85 -5.57
CA CYS A 154 7.23 3.02 -4.52
C CYS A 154 8.51 3.66 -3.97
N ASP A 155 9.32 4.27 -4.82
CA ASP A 155 10.54 4.97 -4.44
C ASP A 155 10.23 6.22 -3.59
N GLN A 156 9.28 7.04 -4.04
CA GLN A 156 8.80 8.21 -3.29
C GLN A 156 8.15 7.82 -1.96
N ALA A 157 7.37 6.73 -1.93
CA ALA A 157 6.76 6.21 -0.72
C ALA A 157 7.81 5.71 0.27
N LEU A 158 8.87 5.06 -0.22
CA LEU A 158 9.99 4.62 0.62
C LEU A 158 10.71 5.80 1.25
N TRP A 159 11.02 6.82 0.46
CA TRP A 159 11.61 8.07 0.96
C TRP A 159 10.71 8.69 2.04
N ALA A 160 9.43 8.92 1.75
CA ALA A 160 8.51 9.56 2.68
C ALA A 160 8.29 8.74 3.97
N ALA A 161 8.19 7.42 3.86
CA ALA A 161 8.09 6.54 5.03
C ALA A 161 9.37 6.57 5.89
N SER A 162 10.53 6.80 5.28
CA SER A 162 11.82 6.87 5.98
C SER A 162 12.02 8.14 6.82
N GLU A 163 11.17 9.16 6.64
CA GLU A 163 11.11 10.34 7.52
C GLU A 163 10.53 10.02 8.92
N SER A 164 10.19 8.75 9.16
CA SER A 164 9.76 8.22 10.46
C SER A 164 10.61 7.00 10.86
N ASN A 165 11.19 6.99 12.06
CA ASN A 165 12.09 5.93 12.52
C ASN A 165 11.49 5.02 13.62
N THR A 166 10.16 5.05 13.79
CA THR A 166 9.49 4.11 14.70
C THR A 166 9.67 2.67 14.19
N THR A 167 9.76 1.68 15.09
CA THR A 167 9.92 0.26 14.71
C THR A 167 8.84 -0.24 13.74
N ALA A 168 7.61 0.26 13.86
CA ALA A 168 6.54 -0.06 12.93
C ALA A 168 6.81 0.49 11.52
N MET A 169 7.34 1.71 11.42
CA MET A 169 7.70 2.33 10.15
C MET A 169 8.94 1.68 9.51
N GLU A 170 9.91 1.23 10.30
CA GLU A 170 11.05 0.43 9.79
C GLU A 170 10.59 -0.88 9.13
N ALA A 171 9.61 -1.55 9.75
CA ALA A 171 9.00 -2.76 9.19
C ALA A 171 8.26 -2.44 7.88
N VAL A 172 7.47 -1.37 7.85
CA VAL A 172 6.81 -0.86 6.64
C VAL A 172 7.82 -0.57 5.53
N CYS A 173 8.90 0.16 5.82
CA CYS A 173 9.95 0.48 4.85
C CYS A 173 10.58 -0.78 4.26
N SER A 174 10.76 -1.83 5.06
CA SER A 174 11.24 -3.14 4.57
C SER A 174 10.25 -3.76 3.57
N HIS A 175 8.95 -3.63 3.79
CA HIS A 175 7.92 -4.09 2.86
C HIS A 175 7.84 -3.24 1.59
N ILE A 176 7.98 -1.91 1.69
CA ILE A 176 8.04 -1.03 0.51
C ILE A 176 9.24 -1.40 -0.37
N ARG A 177 10.41 -1.70 0.23
CA ARG A 177 11.59 -2.17 -0.52
C ARG A 177 11.33 -3.48 -1.26
N VAL A 178 10.62 -4.43 -0.64
CA VAL A 178 10.24 -5.68 -1.31
C VAL A 178 9.36 -5.40 -2.53
N LEU A 179 8.36 -4.52 -2.39
CA LEU A 179 7.50 -4.14 -3.50
C LEU A 179 8.29 -3.41 -4.61
N LEU A 180 9.14 -2.44 -4.24
CA LEU A 180 9.99 -1.70 -5.17
C LEU A 180 10.91 -2.61 -5.98
N LEU A 181 11.56 -3.58 -5.32
CA LEU A 181 12.41 -4.57 -5.98
C LEU A 181 11.62 -5.43 -6.96
N TRP A 182 10.43 -5.87 -6.57
CA TRP A 182 9.56 -6.64 -7.46
C TRP A 182 9.18 -5.83 -8.70
N VAL A 183 8.67 -4.60 -8.55
CA VAL A 183 8.27 -3.74 -9.68
C VAL A 183 9.48 -3.46 -10.58
N SER A 184 10.64 -3.13 -10.01
CA SER A 184 11.86 -2.86 -10.76
C SER A 184 12.33 -4.07 -11.58
N GLY A 185 12.15 -5.28 -11.04
CA GLY A 185 12.41 -6.53 -11.75
C GLY A 185 11.53 -6.71 -12.98
N GLN A 186 10.28 -6.24 -12.95
CA GLN A 186 9.37 -6.32 -14.10
C GLN A 186 9.74 -5.30 -15.20
N CYS A 187 10.26 -4.13 -14.83
CA CYS A 187 10.71 -3.11 -15.78
C CYS A 187 12.02 -3.48 -16.50
N SER A 188 12.78 -4.44 -15.97
CA SER A 188 14.10 -4.82 -16.49
C SER A 188 14.08 -6.05 -17.41
N ALA A 189 12.89 -6.59 -17.70
CA ALA A 189 12.74 -7.72 -18.61
C ALA A 189 13.04 -7.28 -20.06
N PRO A 190 13.94 -7.98 -20.79
CA PRO A 190 14.32 -7.64 -22.16
C PRO A 190 13.21 -7.84 -23.20
#